data_AF-A0A0F6SDH0-F1
#
_entry.id   AF-A0A0F6SDH0-F1
#
_cell.length_a   1.000
_cell.length_b   1.000
_cell.length_c   1.000
_cell.angle_alpha   90.00
_cell.angle_beta   90.00
_cell.angle_gamma   90.00
#
_symmetry.space_group_name_H-M   'P 1'
#
loop_
_entity.id
_entity.type
_entity.pdbx_description
1 polymer ?
#
loop_
_entity_poly.entity_id
_entity_poly.type
_entity_poly.pdbx_seq_one_letter_code
_entity_poly.pdbx_strand_id
1 'polypeptide(L)'
;MPRRAGEHRAMRWSACAILSAWLVVIGCDEASPREGDAGRDAAQGSVDAARPGDDASAVIDAASDAPPSGVSGRVTYDRRPFARTGLGAAIASSAPGVIVVLLDGEREVARTTTDEDGAYAFDAQGDGVRVLASSGDPESAVTDFDGATYAFRGPAGDLHVGETDFAGALAIAHTMREGLEYARVAFERDEPFPPLETHWERGRTTPGGTSYASGDELWILGGPDDTDEFDEPVLLHELGHFLQHVIPFSRIVGGDPHAGADTDPRLAWNEGWPSFFASAVRGDPFYGDTVGGEISLALDLGALPRSGDFVANAGAPMSQPLSEWIIASSLWRLYVASADVDQQRARSFGVLTRWLAEGASDRAADGPELVDFLDGYLCTHAGADRAVIESYVVADRSFPYDLAPPCEKPGRPRAVVMRDPAPVWLPGHRIVDVRGRVLREIVIR
;
A
#
# COMPACT_ATOMS: atom_id res chain seq x y z
N MET A 1 -6.41 2.25 -64.74
CA MET A 1 -5.59 1.49 -63.76
C MET A 1 -5.57 2.28 -62.46
N PRO A 2 -5.84 1.66 -61.30
CA PRO A 2 -6.36 2.36 -60.13
C PRO A 2 -5.32 2.74 -59.07
N ARG A 3 -5.81 3.55 -58.11
CA ARG A 3 -5.16 4.28 -57.01
C ARG A 3 -4.34 3.39 -56.05
N ARG A 4 -3.21 3.91 -55.56
CA ARG A 4 -2.49 3.38 -54.38
C ARG A 4 -3.18 3.86 -53.10
N ALA A 5 -3.63 2.91 -52.29
CA ALA A 5 -4.09 3.12 -50.93
C ALA A 5 -2.87 3.22 -49.98
N GLY A 6 -2.94 4.15 -49.03
CA GLY A 6 -1.99 4.26 -47.92
C GLY A 6 -2.24 3.16 -46.91
N GLU A 7 -1.15 2.54 -46.45
CA GLU A 7 -1.16 1.58 -45.35
C GLU A 7 -1.28 2.34 -44.03
N HIS A 8 -2.46 2.30 -43.42
CA HIS A 8 -2.61 2.58 -41.99
C HIS A 8 -2.08 1.38 -41.21
N ARG A 9 -0.92 1.53 -40.57
CA ARG A 9 -0.49 0.63 -39.49
C ARG A 9 -1.45 0.83 -38.30
N ALA A 10 -2.34 -0.12 -38.11
CA ALA A 10 -3.09 -0.27 -36.87
C ALA A 10 -2.09 -0.62 -35.74
N MET A 11 -1.90 0.31 -34.79
CA MET A 11 -1.37 -0.04 -33.47
C MET A 11 -2.39 -0.97 -32.81
N ARG A 12 -2.02 -2.24 -32.69
CA ARG A 12 -2.75 -3.20 -31.88
C ARG A 12 -2.34 -2.98 -30.43
N TRP A 13 -3.18 -2.27 -29.70
CA TRP A 13 -3.22 -2.34 -28.24
C TRP A 13 -3.84 -3.70 -27.90
N SER A 14 -3.05 -4.61 -27.33
CA SER A 14 -3.54 -5.88 -26.81
C SER A 14 -3.56 -5.76 -25.28
N ALA A 15 -4.76 -5.90 -24.73
CA ALA A 15 -5.10 -5.68 -23.33
C ALA A 15 -5.68 -6.95 -22.69
N CYS A 16 -5.54 -7.02 -21.36
CA CYS A 16 -6.42 -7.66 -20.37
C CYS A 16 -6.36 -9.19 -20.13
N ALA A 17 -5.94 -9.59 -18.92
CA ALA A 17 -6.72 -10.30 -17.89
C ALA A 17 -5.79 -11.11 -16.96
N ILE A 18 -5.85 -10.88 -15.64
CA ILE A 18 -5.52 -11.92 -14.66
C ILE A 18 -6.66 -12.94 -14.76
N LEU A 19 -6.47 -13.96 -15.60
CA LEU A 19 -7.37 -15.11 -15.67
C LEU A 19 -7.05 -16.02 -14.48
N SER A 20 -7.88 -15.92 -13.44
CA SER A 20 -7.91 -16.82 -12.29
C SER A 20 -8.19 -18.26 -12.77
N ALA A 21 -7.14 -19.07 -12.79
CA ALA A 21 -7.23 -20.50 -13.07
C ALA A 21 -7.67 -21.24 -11.81
N TRP A 22 -8.85 -21.84 -11.88
CA TRP A 22 -9.44 -22.72 -10.89
C TRP A 22 -8.51 -23.90 -10.54
N LEU A 23 -8.09 -24.01 -9.29
CA LEU A 23 -7.65 -25.26 -8.68
C LEU A 23 -8.16 -25.35 -7.24
N VAL A 24 -9.36 -25.89 -7.12
CA VAL A 24 -9.95 -26.37 -5.87
C VAL A 24 -9.16 -27.59 -5.40
N VAL A 25 -8.54 -27.51 -4.23
CA VAL A 25 -8.15 -28.69 -3.44
C VAL A 25 -8.98 -28.68 -2.16
N ILE A 26 -10.13 -29.37 -2.20
CA ILE A 26 -10.91 -29.71 -1.01
C ILE A 26 -10.25 -30.92 -0.36
N GLY A 27 -9.98 -30.78 0.94
CA GLY A 27 -9.65 -31.87 1.85
C GLY A 27 -10.12 -31.51 3.26
N CYS A 28 -11.43 -31.59 3.49
CA CYS A 28 -12.00 -31.60 4.84
C CYS A 28 -11.73 -32.97 5.49
N ASP A 29 -11.28 -32.99 6.74
CA ASP A 29 -11.94 -33.84 7.73
C ASP A 29 -11.75 -33.34 9.18
N GLU A 30 -12.80 -33.57 9.96
CA GLU A 30 -13.21 -32.91 11.18
C GLU A 30 -12.49 -33.39 12.46
N ALA A 31 -12.41 -32.51 13.47
CA ALA A 31 -12.61 -32.91 14.88
C ALA A 31 -13.01 -31.71 15.76
N SER A 32 -14.27 -31.71 16.18
CA SER A 32 -14.89 -30.79 17.14
C SER A 32 -14.62 -31.17 18.61
N PRO A 33 -14.98 -30.31 19.59
CA PRO A 33 -14.20 -30.06 20.81
C PRO A 33 -14.69 -30.83 22.05
N ARG A 34 -13.96 -30.69 23.16
CA ARG A 34 -14.44 -31.06 24.51
C ARG A 34 -14.29 -29.88 25.47
N GLU A 35 -15.44 -29.46 25.99
CA GLU A 35 -15.59 -28.67 27.22
C GLU A 35 -15.17 -29.47 28.46
N GLY A 36 -14.76 -28.74 29.50
CA GLY A 36 -14.50 -29.26 30.84
C GLY A 36 -14.31 -28.12 31.84
N ASP A 37 -15.42 -27.73 32.47
CA ASP A 37 -15.61 -26.76 33.55
C ASP A 37 -14.86 -27.11 34.86
N ALA A 38 -14.60 -26.07 35.68
CA ALA A 38 -14.84 -25.98 37.13
C ALA A 38 -13.68 -25.48 38.03
N GLY A 39 -14.02 -24.49 38.88
CA GLY A 39 -13.46 -24.29 40.22
C GLY A 39 -12.73 -22.95 40.42
N ARG A 40 -13.43 -21.87 40.84
CA ARG A 40 -13.58 -21.40 42.24
C ARG A 40 -12.26 -21.27 43.03
N ASP A 41 -11.93 -20.04 43.45
CA ASP A 41 -11.88 -19.71 44.88
C ASP A 41 -11.82 -18.20 45.13
N ALA A 42 -12.48 -17.81 46.23
CA ALA A 42 -12.64 -16.46 46.75
C ALA A 42 -11.90 -16.33 48.10
N ALA A 43 -11.28 -15.18 48.35
CA ALA A 43 -10.99 -14.61 49.69
C ALA A 43 -10.56 -13.15 49.48
N GLN A 44 -11.34 -12.13 49.87
CA GLN A 44 -11.58 -11.57 51.22
C GLN A 44 -10.41 -10.82 51.89
N GLY A 45 -10.70 -9.54 52.23
CA GLY A 45 -10.07 -8.75 53.30
C GLY A 45 -9.04 -7.71 52.81
N SER A 46 -8.99 -6.46 53.26
CA SER A 46 -9.74 -5.74 54.28
C SER A 46 -9.60 -4.22 54.09
N VAL A 47 -10.49 -3.50 54.76
CA VAL A 47 -10.64 -2.05 54.86
C VAL A 47 -9.70 -1.50 55.95
N ASP A 48 -9.23 -0.25 55.82
CA ASP A 48 -9.02 0.78 56.87
C ASP A 48 -8.43 2.06 56.22
N ALA A 49 -9.15 3.18 56.08
CA ALA A 49 -9.52 4.21 57.06
C ALA A 49 -8.44 5.29 57.35
N ALA A 50 -8.57 6.39 56.58
CA ALA A 50 -8.29 7.83 56.80
C ALA A 50 -7.48 8.36 58.02
N ARG A 51 -6.67 9.43 57.77
CA ARG A 51 -6.80 10.81 58.34
C ARG A 51 -5.69 11.82 57.85
N PRO A 52 -5.83 13.16 58.07
CA PRO A 52 -5.64 14.20 57.03
C PRO A 52 -4.61 15.33 57.36
N GLY A 53 -4.48 16.31 56.44
CA GLY A 53 -3.80 17.63 56.58
C GLY A 53 -2.71 17.82 55.50
N ASP A 54 -2.50 18.93 54.79
CA ASP A 54 -2.97 20.32 54.88
C ASP A 54 -2.83 21.03 53.52
N ASP A 55 -3.64 22.09 53.37
CA ASP A 55 -3.65 23.22 52.43
C ASP A 55 -2.50 23.42 51.42
N ALA A 56 -2.87 23.58 50.14
CA ALA A 56 -2.29 24.60 49.25
C ALA A 56 -3.29 24.98 48.14
N SER A 57 -3.97 26.11 48.37
CA SER A 57 -4.57 27.05 47.42
C SER A 57 -4.94 26.55 46.01
N ALA A 58 -6.25 26.38 45.81
CA ALA A 58 -6.86 26.43 44.48
C ALA A 58 -6.69 27.82 43.88
N VAL A 59 -5.85 27.93 42.85
CA VAL A 59 -6.00 28.98 41.84
C VAL A 59 -7.11 28.52 40.91
N ILE A 60 -8.32 29.02 41.18
CA ILE A 60 -9.43 28.91 40.24
C ILE A 60 -9.14 29.99 39.19
N ASP A 61 -8.33 29.65 38.19
CA ASP A 61 -8.36 30.43 36.96
C ASP A 61 -9.77 30.25 36.40
N ALA A 62 -10.49 31.35 36.31
CA ALA A 62 -11.76 31.42 35.63
C ALA A 62 -11.51 31.08 34.16
N ALA A 63 -11.61 29.79 33.83
CA ALA A 63 -11.75 29.34 32.47
C ALA A 63 -12.93 30.11 31.87
N SER A 64 -12.62 30.90 30.86
CA SER A 64 -13.56 31.52 29.94
C SER A 64 -14.69 30.54 29.61
N ASP A 65 -15.89 30.82 30.12
CA ASP A 65 -17.12 30.08 29.88
C ASP A 65 -17.73 30.45 28.50
N ALA A 66 -16.87 30.69 27.50
CA ALA A 66 -17.29 30.76 26.12
C ALA A 66 -17.38 29.31 25.61
N PRO A 67 -18.52 28.87 25.05
CA PRO A 67 -18.54 27.62 24.30
C PRO A 67 -17.44 27.69 23.24
N PRO A 68 -16.76 26.57 22.90
CA PRO A 68 -15.79 26.60 21.82
C PRO A 68 -16.50 27.19 20.60
N SER A 69 -16.06 28.35 20.14
CA SER A 69 -16.71 29.10 19.07
C SER A 69 -16.41 28.51 17.69
N GLY A 70 -16.30 27.19 17.61
CA GLY A 70 -15.75 26.46 16.48
C GLY A 70 -16.53 25.19 16.12
N VAL A 71 -16.35 24.72 14.90
CA VAL A 71 -16.93 23.46 14.41
C VAL A 71 -15.93 22.32 14.63
N SER A 72 -16.40 21.19 15.15
CA SER A 72 -15.63 19.95 15.29
C SER A 72 -16.50 18.75 14.96
N GLY A 73 -15.87 17.65 14.56
CA GLY A 73 -16.56 16.39 14.29
C GLY A 73 -15.58 15.26 14.00
N ARG A 74 -16.11 14.13 13.57
CA ARG A 74 -15.36 12.99 13.06
C ARG A 74 -15.76 12.64 11.64
N VAL A 75 -14.77 12.22 10.85
CA VAL A 75 -14.99 11.62 9.54
C VAL A 75 -14.86 10.12 9.67
N THR A 76 -15.88 9.39 9.22
CA THR A 76 -15.88 7.93 9.12
C THR A 76 -16.31 7.49 7.74
N TYR A 77 -15.98 6.25 7.38
CA TYR A 77 -16.39 5.65 6.11
C TYR A 77 -16.62 4.16 6.26
N ASP A 78 -17.45 3.59 5.40
CA ASP A 78 -17.60 2.14 5.30
C ASP A 78 -16.37 1.52 4.63
N ARG A 79 -15.72 0.62 5.35
CA ARG A 79 -14.62 -0.23 4.86
C ARG A 79 -15.06 -1.69 4.87
N ARG A 80 -14.60 -2.47 3.89
CA ARG A 80 -14.67 -3.93 3.96
C ARG A 80 -13.32 -4.47 4.46
N PRO A 81 -13.26 -5.11 5.63
CA PRO A 81 -12.01 -5.67 6.14
C PRO A 81 -11.51 -6.80 5.24
N PHE A 82 -10.26 -6.74 4.82
CA PHE A 82 -9.60 -7.81 4.08
C PHE A 82 -9.11 -8.90 5.04
N ALA A 83 -9.36 -10.16 4.69
CA ALA A 83 -8.90 -11.31 5.46
C ALA A 83 -8.60 -12.50 4.56
N ARG A 84 -7.98 -13.55 5.13
CA ARG A 84 -7.69 -14.82 4.43
C ARG A 84 -8.92 -15.56 3.88
N THR A 85 -10.11 -15.15 4.31
CA THR A 85 -11.40 -15.69 3.85
C THR A 85 -12.10 -14.80 2.83
N GLY A 86 -11.52 -13.64 2.49
CA GLY A 86 -12.09 -12.64 1.58
C GLY A 86 -12.47 -11.35 2.29
N LEU A 87 -13.28 -10.54 1.62
CA LEU A 87 -13.77 -9.27 2.15
C LEU A 87 -14.92 -9.48 3.14
N GLY A 88 -14.76 -8.94 4.34
CA GLY A 88 -15.80 -8.92 5.37
C GLY A 88 -17.01 -8.06 4.99
N ALA A 89 -18.02 -8.04 5.87
CA ALA A 89 -19.11 -7.07 5.75
C ALA A 89 -18.58 -5.64 5.93
N ALA A 90 -19.26 -4.67 5.33
CA ALA A 90 -18.96 -3.26 5.54
C ALA A 90 -19.06 -2.90 7.03
N ILE A 91 -18.05 -2.21 7.53
CA ILE A 91 -17.98 -1.65 8.88
C ILE A 91 -17.55 -0.19 8.81
N ALA A 92 -18.04 0.64 9.73
CA ALA A 92 -17.57 2.02 9.86
C ALA A 92 -16.14 2.05 10.43
N SER A 93 -15.24 2.76 9.75
CA SER A 93 -13.86 3.04 10.16
C SER A 93 -13.62 4.55 10.25
N SER A 94 -12.66 4.98 11.08
CA SER A 94 -12.18 6.37 11.07
C SER A 94 -11.46 6.68 9.76
N ALA A 95 -11.54 7.92 9.27
CA ALA A 95 -10.78 8.41 8.13
C ALA A 95 -9.61 9.28 8.63
N PRO A 96 -8.43 8.72 8.92
CA PRO A 96 -7.29 9.49 9.39
C PRO A 96 -6.53 10.17 8.24
N GLY A 97 -5.93 11.33 8.52
CA GLY A 97 -5.06 12.02 7.57
C GLY A 97 -5.77 12.64 6.34
N VAL A 98 -7.11 12.65 6.30
CA VAL A 98 -7.88 13.24 5.20
C VAL A 98 -8.11 14.72 5.41
N ILE A 99 -8.15 15.48 4.32
CA ILE A 99 -8.34 16.93 4.37
C ILE A 99 -9.81 17.24 4.59
N VAL A 100 -10.11 18.03 5.63
CA VAL A 100 -11.44 18.55 5.93
C VAL A 100 -11.45 20.05 5.66
N VAL A 101 -12.41 20.50 4.86
CA VAL A 101 -12.64 21.89 4.53
C VAL A 101 -13.95 22.34 5.18
N LEU A 102 -13.89 23.37 6.04
CA LEU A 102 -15.06 24.02 6.61
C LEU A 102 -15.69 24.94 5.57
N LEU A 103 -17.00 24.86 5.40
CA LEU A 103 -17.78 25.63 4.43
C LEU A 103 -18.76 26.59 5.11
N ASP A 104 -19.01 27.71 4.47
CA ASP A 104 -20.13 28.64 4.72
C ASP A 104 -20.85 28.84 3.39
N GLY A 105 -21.93 28.08 3.19
CA GLY A 105 -22.53 27.83 1.89
C GLY A 105 -21.55 27.06 0.99
N GLU A 106 -21.08 27.70 -0.08
CA GLU A 106 -20.09 27.15 -1.02
C GLU A 106 -18.66 27.66 -0.76
N ARG A 107 -18.51 28.61 0.16
CA ARG A 107 -17.24 29.29 0.42
C ARG A 107 -16.43 28.50 1.44
N GLU A 108 -15.18 28.20 1.10
CA GLU A 108 -14.21 27.69 2.07
C GLU A 108 -13.91 28.75 3.14
N VAL A 109 -14.04 28.35 4.41
CA VAL A 109 -13.76 29.17 5.60
C VAL A 109 -12.40 28.83 6.17
N ALA A 110 -12.12 27.54 6.31
CA ALA A 110 -10.89 27.01 6.90
C ALA A 110 -10.65 25.59 6.38
N ARG A 111 -9.43 25.08 6.55
CA ARG A 111 -9.06 23.70 6.23
C ARG A 111 -8.19 23.11 7.34
N THR A 112 -8.32 21.81 7.56
CA THR A 112 -7.52 21.03 8.50
C THR A 112 -7.41 19.59 8.00
N THR A 113 -6.75 18.74 8.76
CA THR A 113 -6.63 17.31 8.50
C THR A 113 -7.17 16.55 9.71
N THR A 114 -7.79 15.40 9.48
CA THR A 114 -8.23 14.52 10.58
C THR A 114 -7.05 13.89 11.32
N ASP A 115 -7.21 13.65 12.61
CA ASP A 115 -6.30 12.82 13.41
C ASP A 115 -6.53 11.31 13.18
N GLU A 116 -5.80 10.45 13.91
CA GLU A 116 -5.90 8.99 13.79
C GLU A 116 -7.31 8.44 14.12
N ASP A 117 -8.08 9.15 14.96
CA ASP A 117 -9.46 8.79 15.30
C ASP A 117 -10.49 9.43 14.33
N GLY A 118 -10.01 10.01 13.22
CA GLY A 118 -10.83 10.71 12.25
C GLY A 118 -11.37 12.05 12.74
N ALA A 119 -10.91 12.55 13.90
CA ALA A 119 -11.43 13.77 14.51
C ALA A 119 -10.82 15.01 13.86
N TYR A 120 -11.60 16.09 13.80
CA TYR A 120 -11.16 17.39 13.34
C TYR A 120 -11.80 18.51 14.16
N ALA A 121 -11.17 19.67 14.18
CA ALA A 121 -11.70 20.88 14.80
C ALA A 121 -11.24 22.13 14.05
N PHE A 122 -12.08 23.16 14.08
CA PHE A 122 -11.84 24.49 13.54
C PHE A 122 -12.13 25.54 14.59
N ASP A 123 -11.31 26.58 14.67
CA ASP A 123 -11.63 27.81 15.41
C ASP A 123 -12.40 28.80 14.52
N ALA A 124 -13.44 28.32 13.86
CA ALA A 124 -14.28 29.08 12.95
C ALA A 124 -15.68 28.46 12.85
N GLN A 125 -16.65 29.28 12.48
CA GLN A 125 -18.03 28.88 12.20
C GLN A 125 -18.21 28.53 10.73
N GLY A 126 -19.08 27.58 10.45
CA GLY A 126 -19.48 27.15 9.12
C GLY A 126 -20.76 26.31 9.19
N ASP A 127 -21.44 26.14 8.06
CA ASP A 127 -22.68 25.38 7.95
C ASP A 127 -22.48 23.97 7.37
N GLY A 128 -21.31 23.70 6.78
CA GLY A 128 -20.99 22.43 6.15
C GLY A 128 -19.51 22.07 6.23
N VAL A 129 -19.20 20.81 5.92
CA VAL A 129 -17.83 20.37 5.67
C VAL A 129 -17.73 19.66 4.33
N ARG A 130 -16.54 19.73 3.72
CA ARG A 130 -16.14 18.95 2.55
C ARG A 130 -14.88 18.16 2.90
N VAL A 131 -14.94 16.85 2.78
CA VAL A 131 -13.80 15.94 3.00
C VAL A 131 -13.23 15.53 1.66
N LEU A 132 -11.92 15.67 1.46
CA LEU A 132 -11.23 15.24 0.24
C LEU A 132 -10.62 13.85 0.43
N ALA A 133 -10.77 12.97 -0.55
CA ALA A 133 -10.05 11.70 -0.62
C ALA A 133 -8.58 11.93 -1.02
N SER A 134 -7.84 12.63 -0.15
CA SER A 134 -6.44 12.99 -0.35
C SER A 134 -5.73 13.21 0.98
N SER A 135 -4.42 12.99 1.01
CA SER A 135 -3.53 13.24 2.14
C SER A 135 -2.36 14.15 1.73
N GLY A 136 -1.73 14.88 2.66
CA GLY A 136 -0.53 15.71 2.39
C GLY A 136 -0.74 16.97 1.51
N ASP A 137 -1.99 17.32 1.22
CA ASP A 137 -2.46 18.48 0.41
C ASP A 137 -1.79 18.78 -0.95
N PRO A 138 -1.91 17.88 -1.97
CA PRO A 138 -1.94 16.44 -1.85
C PRO A 138 -0.54 15.84 -2.13
N GLU A 139 -0.07 14.99 -1.23
CA GLU A 139 0.95 13.98 -1.50
C GLU A 139 0.33 12.76 -2.18
N SER A 140 -0.92 12.43 -1.85
CA SER A 140 -1.72 11.41 -2.54
C SER A 140 -3.16 11.91 -2.73
N ALA A 141 -3.75 11.67 -3.89
CA ALA A 141 -5.15 11.98 -4.17
C ALA A 141 -5.83 10.86 -4.95
N VAL A 142 -7.07 10.54 -4.57
CA VAL A 142 -7.92 9.62 -5.31
C VAL A 142 -8.83 10.40 -6.23
N THR A 143 -8.70 10.16 -7.52
CA THR A 143 -9.44 10.83 -8.59
C THR A 143 -10.35 9.86 -9.32
N ASP A 144 -11.38 10.38 -9.98
CA ASP A 144 -12.00 9.62 -11.07
C ASP A 144 -11.07 9.59 -12.30
N PHE A 145 -11.41 8.79 -13.30
CA PHE A 145 -10.62 8.71 -14.53
C PHE A 145 -10.66 9.99 -15.40
N ASP A 146 -11.48 10.99 -15.04
CA ASP A 146 -11.45 12.32 -15.64
C ASP A 146 -10.58 13.31 -14.83
N GLY A 147 -9.83 12.81 -13.84
CA GLY A 147 -8.89 13.56 -13.00
C GLY A 147 -9.55 14.42 -11.91
N ALA A 148 -10.82 14.19 -11.56
CA ALA A 148 -11.46 14.92 -10.47
C ALA A 148 -11.25 14.22 -9.13
N THR A 149 -10.70 14.92 -8.13
CA THR A 149 -10.53 14.38 -6.78
C THR A 149 -11.89 14.13 -6.13
N TYR A 150 -12.08 12.96 -5.53
CA TYR A 150 -13.30 12.66 -4.76
C TYR A 150 -13.42 13.59 -3.56
N ALA A 151 -14.61 14.19 -3.39
CA ALA A 151 -14.94 15.06 -2.28
C ALA A 151 -16.33 14.74 -1.73
N PHE A 152 -16.46 14.71 -0.41
CA PHE A 152 -17.72 14.36 0.28
C PHE A 152 -18.19 15.56 1.09
N ARG A 153 -19.37 16.09 0.74
CA ARG A 153 -19.94 17.25 1.40
C ARG A 153 -21.08 16.84 2.33
N GLY A 154 -21.10 17.40 3.53
CA GLY A 154 -22.21 17.23 4.48
C GLY A 154 -22.33 18.42 5.44
N PRO A 155 -23.25 18.34 6.42
CA PRO A 155 -23.41 19.38 7.44
C PRO A 155 -22.16 19.50 8.32
N ALA A 156 -21.98 20.67 8.94
CA ALA A 156 -20.93 20.85 9.94
C ALA A 156 -21.08 19.84 11.10
N GLY A 157 -20.00 19.14 11.45
CA GLY A 157 -20.00 18.07 12.46
C GLY A 157 -19.59 16.71 11.91
N ASP A 158 -20.10 15.63 12.49
CA ASP A 158 -19.75 14.28 12.07
C ASP A 158 -20.20 14.01 10.62
N LEU A 159 -19.32 13.39 9.84
CA LEU A 159 -19.59 12.96 8.48
C LEU A 159 -19.29 11.47 8.35
N HIS A 160 -20.28 10.69 7.91
CA HIS A 160 -20.10 9.29 7.58
C HIS A 160 -20.32 9.08 6.07
N VAL A 161 -19.34 8.47 5.40
CA VAL A 161 -19.44 8.10 3.98
C VAL A 161 -19.76 6.62 3.89
N GLY A 162 -21.01 6.30 3.57
CA GLY A 162 -21.45 4.92 3.45
C GLY A 162 -20.89 4.25 2.20
N GLU A 163 -20.94 2.92 2.15
CA GLU A 163 -20.41 2.16 1.02
C GLU A 163 -21.06 2.66 -0.26
N THR A 164 -22.39 2.75 -0.34
CA THR A 164 -23.12 3.26 -1.51
C THR A 164 -22.76 4.69 -1.94
N ASP A 165 -22.15 5.46 -1.05
CA ASP A 165 -21.70 6.84 -1.26
C ASP A 165 -20.22 6.94 -1.64
N PHE A 166 -19.66 5.90 -2.26
CA PHE A 166 -18.28 5.85 -2.76
C PHE A 166 -17.20 5.88 -1.66
N ALA A 167 -17.46 5.25 -0.52
CA ALA A 167 -16.48 5.06 0.56
C ALA A 167 -15.15 4.42 0.11
N GLY A 168 -15.16 3.67 -1.00
CA GLY A 168 -13.95 3.11 -1.63
C GLY A 168 -12.86 4.15 -1.92
N ALA A 169 -13.22 5.39 -2.26
CA ALA A 169 -12.22 6.43 -2.46
C ALA A 169 -11.49 6.81 -1.15
N LEU A 170 -12.17 6.76 0.00
CA LEU A 170 -11.54 6.96 1.31
C LEU A 170 -10.75 5.72 1.75
N ALA A 171 -11.21 4.51 1.39
CA ALA A 171 -10.46 3.28 1.62
C ALA A 171 -9.11 3.29 0.88
N ILE A 172 -9.11 3.63 -0.41
CA ILE A 172 -7.89 3.77 -1.21
C ILE A 172 -6.98 4.85 -0.62
N ALA A 173 -7.52 6.04 -0.32
CA ALA A 173 -6.73 7.15 0.25
C ALA A 173 -6.06 6.76 1.58
N HIS A 174 -6.76 6.00 2.42
CA HIS A 174 -6.23 5.47 3.67
C HIS A 174 -5.05 4.51 3.42
N THR A 175 -5.23 3.50 2.54
CA THR A 175 -4.18 2.53 2.21
C THR A 175 -2.94 3.19 1.61
N MET A 176 -3.12 4.16 0.70
CA MET A 176 -2.00 4.92 0.12
C MET A 176 -1.24 5.72 1.18
N ARG A 177 -1.97 6.36 2.11
CA ARG A 177 -1.35 7.09 3.23
C ARG A 177 -0.49 6.16 4.09
N GLU A 178 -1.04 5.03 4.53
CA GLU A 178 -0.31 4.08 5.38
C GLU A 178 0.95 3.56 4.70
N GLY A 179 0.85 3.20 3.41
CA GLY A 179 2.00 2.75 2.63
C GLY A 179 3.07 3.84 2.46
N LEU A 180 2.68 5.09 2.17
CA LEU A 180 3.62 6.22 2.04
C LEU A 180 4.27 6.59 3.38
N GLU A 181 3.52 6.56 4.48
CA GLU A 181 4.06 6.76 5.83
C GLU A 181 5.07 5.67 6.19
N TYR A 182 4.72 4.41 5.95
CA TYR A 182 5.63 3.29 6.13
C TYR A 182 6.90 3.46 5.28
N ALA A 183 6.75 3.83 4.01
CA ALA A 183 7.87 4.05 3.09
C ALA A 183 8.79 5.19 3.55
N ARG A 184 8.24 6.31 4.06
CA ARG A 184 9.05 7.40 4.63
C ARG A 184 9.97 6.90 5.74
N VAL A 185 9.43 6.12 6.67
CA VAL A 185 10.22 5.53 7.77
C VAL A 185 11.22 4.52 7.23
N ALA A 186 10.78 3.61 6.38
CA ALA A 186 11.62 2.51 5.87
C ALA A 186 12.79 2.99 5.00
N PHE A 187 12.61 4.09 4.25
CA PHE A 187 13.65 4.70 3.43
C PHE A 187 14.40 5.85 4.12
N GLU A 188 14.13 6.11 5.40
CA GLU A 188 14.73 7.20 6.19
C GLU A 188 14.62 8.57 5.47
N ARG A 189 13.41 8.89 5.00
CA ARG A 189 13.15 10.10 4.19
C ARG A 189 12.41 11.17 4.99
N ASP A 190 13.00 12.35 5.04
CA ASP A 190 12.34 13.57 5.54
C ASP A 190 11.55 14.30 4.44
N GLU A 191 11.96 14.13 3.17
CA GLU A 191 11.32 14.77 2.02
C GLU A 191 10.07 13.98 1.58
N PRO A 192 8.97 14.67 1.25
CA PRO A 192 7.75 14.03 0.75
C PRO A 192 8.03 13.28 -0.57
N PHE A 193 7.20 12.29 -0.85
CA PHE A 193 7.22 11.64 -2.16
C PHE A 193 6.67 12.58 -3.24
N PRO A 194 7.01 12.37 -4.53
CA PRO A 194 6.26 12.99 -5.62
C PRO A 194 4.76 12.73 -5.45
N PRO A 195 3.88 13.67 -5.85
CA PRO A 195 2.45 13.46 -5.76
C PRO A 195 2.02 12.19 -6.48
N LEU A 196 1.26 11.34 -5.80
CA LEU A 196 0.65 10.14 -6.36
C LEU A 196 -0.80 10.41 -6.73
N GLU A 197 -1.17 10.16 -7.99
CA GLU A 197 -2.56 10.16 -8.43
C GLU A 197 -3.09 8.73 -8.55
N THR A 198 -4.23 8.45 -7.93
CA THR A 198 -4.88 7.14 -7.97
C THR A 198 -6.27 7.27 -8.57
N HIS A 199 -6.45 6.73 -9.78
CA HIS A 199 -7.71 6.74 -10.51
C HIS A 199 -8.56 5.55 -10.12
N TRP A 200 -9.79 5.82 -9.69
CA TRP A 200 -10.77 4.79 -9.36
C TRP A 200 -12.18 5.28 -9.67
N GLU A 201 -13.05 4.37 -10.11
CA GLU A 201 -14.48 4.61 -10.18
C GLU A 201 -15.25 3.34 -9.85
N ARG A 202 -16.22 3.44 -8.94
CA ARG A 202 -17.16 2.35 -8.70
C ARG A 202 -17.86 1.91 -9.98
N GLY A 203 -17.94 0.60 -10.14
CA GLY A 203 -18.54 -0.10 -11.26
C GLY A 203 -17.68 -0.10 -12.52
N ARG A 204 -16.49 0.50 -12.49
CA ARG A 204 -15.63 0.62 -13.68
C ARG A 204 -14.52 -0.41 -13.63
N THR A 205 -14.47 -1.22 -14.68
CA THR A 205 -13.32 -2.08 -14.94
C THR A 205 -12.23 -1.32 -15.67
N THR A 206 -10.98 -1.68 -15.39
CA THR A 206 -9.79 -1.17 -16.07
C THR A 206 -9.28 -2.22 -17.06
N PRO A 207 -8.65 -1.81 -18.17
CA PRO A 207 -7.94 -2.75 -19.04
C PRO A 207 -6.69 -3.28 -18.31
N GLY A 208 -6.74 -4.52 -17.84
CA GLY A 208 -5.61 -5.18 -17.17
C GLY A 208 -5.82 -5.52 -15.70
N GLY A 209 -6.91 -5.04 -15.06
CA GLY A 209 -7.06 -5.13 -13.61
C GLY A 209 -6.53 -3.87 -12.91
N THR A 210 -6.43 -3.92 -11.58
CA THR A 210 -5.66 -2.89 -10.86
C THR A 210 -4.22 -2.90 -11.32
N SER A 211 -3.67 -1.72 -11.60
CA SER A 211 -2.36 -1.58 -12.23
C SER A 211 -1.72 -0.21 -12.02
N TYR A 212 -0.40 -0.17 -12.00
CA TYR A 212 0.40 1.03 -12.12
C TYR A 212 0.63 1.37 -13.60
N ALA A 213 0.10 2.51 -14.06
CA ALA A 213 0.35 3.05 -15.39
C ALA A 213 1.58 3.97 -15.33
N SER A 214 2.50 3.80 -16.28
CA SER A 214 3.79 4.51 -16.36
C SER A 214 3.71 6.00 -16.02
N GLY A 215 4.64 6.51 -15.22
CA GLY A 215 4.73 7.93 -14.87
C GLY A 215 4.54 8.11 -13.37
N ASP A 216 3.32 8.31 -12.91
CA ASP A 216 2.97 8.53 -11.49
C ASP A 216 1.48 8.16 -11.20
N GLU A 217 0.86 7.29 -12.01
CA GLU A 217 -0.58 7.04 -11.98
C GLU A 217 -0.91 5.60 -11.59
N LEU A 218 -1.75 5.43 -10.56
CA LEU A 218 -2.34 4.14 -10.19
C LEU A 218 -3.76 4.06 -10.76
N TRP A 219 -4.11 2.93 -11.39
CA TRP A 219 -5.42 2.68 -11.99
C TRP A 219 -6.05 1.51 -11.25
N ILE A 220 -7.06 1.78 -10.43
CA ILE A 220 -7.71 0.79 -9.59
C ILE A 220 -8.98 0.28 -10.26
N LEU A 221 -9.12 -1.04 -10.32
CA LEU A 221 -10.33 -1.70 -10.78
C LEU A 221 -11.41 -1.55 -9.70
N GLY A 222 -12.58 -1.04 -10.08
CA GLY A 222 -13.75 -0.94 -9.21
C GLY A 222 -14.93 -1.71 -9.78
N GLY A 223 -14.69 -2.84 -10.43
CA GLY A 223 -15.70 -3.62 -11.14
C GLY A 223 -16.81 -4.15 -10.22
N PRO A 224 -17.96 -4.57 -10.78
CA PRO A 224 -19.05 -5.15 -9.97
C PRO A 224 -18.69 -6.51 -9.38
N ASP A 225 -17.76 -7.22 -10.01
CA ASP A 225 -17.32 -8.56 -9.62
C ASP A 225 -15.95 -8.53 -8.94
N ASP A 226 -15.31 -7.39 -8.78
CA ASP A 226 -13.95 -7.27 -8.25
C ASP A 226 -13.78 -5.82 -7.75
N THR A 227 -13.57 -5.67 -6.44
CA THR A 227 -13.60 -4.37 -5.73
C THR A 227 -12.26 -4.14 -5.07
N ASP A 228 -11.23 -3.89 -5.88
CA ASP A 228 -9.86 -3.68 -5.40
C ASP A 228 -9.72 -2.46 -4.49
N GLU A 229 -10.70 -1.55 -4.43
CA GLU A 229 -10.72 -0.46 -3.45
C GLU A 229 -10.61 -0.92 -1.99
N PHE A 230 -10.85 -2.20 -1.71
CA PHE A 230 -10.72 -2.82 -0.39
C PHE A 230 -9.61 -3.87 -0.30
N ASP A 231 -8.94 -4.20 -1.40
CA ASP A 231 -7.87 -5.19 -1.44
C ASP A 231 -6.52 -4.53 -1.15
N GLU A 232 -6.29 -4.26 0.13
CA GLU A 232 -5.06 -3.64 0.64
C GLU A 232 -3.76 -4.26 0.08
N PRO A 233 -3.58 -5.60 0.02
CA PRO A 233 -2.39 -6.17 -0.61
C PRO A 233 -2.19 -5.74 -2.06
N VAL A 234 -3.25 -5.67 -2.87
CA VAL A 234 -3.21 -5.26 -4.28
C VAL A 234 -2.89 -3.77 -4.39
N LEU A 235 -3.60 -2.93 -3.62
CA LEU A 235 -3.34 -1.49 -3.56
C LEU A 235 -1.88 -1.16 -3.17
N LEU A 236 -1.36 -1.84 -2.15
CA LEU A 236 0.01 -1.64 -1.68
C LEU A 236 1.06 -2.22 -2.64
N HIS A 237 0.71 -3.25 -3.42
CA HIS A 237 1.53 -3.75 -4.51
C HIS A 237 1.71 -2.64 -5.55
N GLU A 238 0.64 -2.02 -6.03
CA GLU A 238 0.77 -0.94 -7.01
C GLU A 238 1.54 0.27 -6.46
N LEU A 239 1.36 0.58 -5.17
CA LEU A 239 2.19 1.59 -4.50
C LEU A 239 3.68 1.19 -4.49
N GLY A 240 3.97 -0.10 -4.37
CA GLY A 240 5.32 -0.63 -4.49
C GLY A 240 5.95 -0.34 -5.85
N HIS A 241 5.20 -0.46 -6.95
CA HIS A 241 5.67 -0.06 -8.28
C HIS A 241 5.92 1.44 -8.38
N PHE A 242 5.03 2.27 -7.83
CA PHE A 242 5.28 3.71 -7.73
C PHE A 242 6.62 3.99 -7.02
N LEU A 243 6.90 3.33 -5.90
CA LEU A 243 8.16 3.48 -5.17
C LEU A 243 9.38 3.04 -6.00
N GLN A 244 9.27 1.99 -6.80
CA GLN A 244 10.32 1.59 -7.74
C GLN A 244 10.55 2.63 -8.84
N HIS A 245 9.53 3.43 -9.20
CA HIS A 245 9.67 4.52 -10.15
C HIS A 245 10.38 5.73 -9.51
N VAL A 246 9.99 6.10 -8.29
CA VAL A 246 10.46 7.34 -7.65
C VAL A 246 11.73 7.16 -6.79
N ILE A 247 12.10 5.93 -6.44
CA ILE A 247 13.33 5.60 -5.72
C ILE A 247 14.24 4.74 -6.62
N PRO A 248 15.51 5.11 -6.81
CA PRO A 248 16.37 4.50 -7.83
C PRO A 248 16.96 3.13 -7.42
N PHE A 249 16.23 2.24 -6.75
CA PHE A 249 16.72 0.90 -6.36
C PHE A 249 16.31 -0.22 -7.32
N SER A 250 15.52 0.12 -8.35
CA SER A 250 15.07 -0.81 -9.38
C SER A 250 15.31 -0.22 -10.76
N ARG A 251 15.37 -1.09 -11.77
CA ARG A 251 15.29 -0.70 -13.18
C ARG A 251 14.07 -1.38 -13.76
N ILE A 252 13.08 -0.59 -14.19
CA ILE A 252 11.86 -1.11 -14.80
C ILE A 252 12.23 -1.85 -16.09
N VAL A 253 11.93 -3.13 -16.12
CA VAL A 253 12.11 -4.01 -17.28
C VAL A 253 10.74 -4.24 -17.91
N GLY A 254 10.62 -3.95 -19.21
CA GLY A 254 9.37 -4.23 -19.92
C GLY A 254 9.13 -5.73 -20.04
N GLY A 255 7.88 -6.13 -19.86
CA GLY A 255 7.38 -7.50 -19.99
C GLY A 255 5.87 -7.53 -19.82
N ASP A 256 5.26 -8.69 -20.04
CA ASP A 256 3.85 -8.87 -19.72
C ASP A 256 3.68 -8.91 -18.19
N PRO A 257 2.50 -8.47 -17.66
CA PRO A 257 2.18 -8.61 -16.25
C PRO A 257 2.43 -10.03 -15.77
N HIS A 258 3.02 -10.15 -14.59
CA HIS A 258 3.51 -11.42 -14.11
C HIS A 258 2.53 -12.03 -13.10
N ALA A 259 2.04 -13.24 -13.40
CA ALA A 259 1.08 -13.97 -12.55
C ALA A 259 1.75 -15.18 -11.90
N GLY A 260 2.99 -15.00 -11.41
CA GLY A 260 3.75 -16.04 -10.72
C GLY A 260 4.59 -17.00 -11.56
N ALA A 261 4.47 -17.08 -12.88
CA ALA A 261 5.26 -18.02 -13.71
C ALA A 261 6.78 -17.76 -13.67
N ASP A 262 7.66 -18.57 -14.25
CA ASP A 262 9.08 -18.14 -14.32
C ASP A 262 9.30 -17.05 -15.39
N THR A 263 9.98 -15.96 -15.05
CA THR A 263 10.30 -14.84 -15.97
C THR A 263 11.71 -14.28 -15.80
N ASP A 264 12.11 -13.29 -16.60
CA ASP A 264 13.37 -12.54 -16.42
C ASP A 264 13.54 -12.16 -14.95
N PRO A 265 14.66 -12.50 -14.29
CA PRO A 265 14.83 -12.27 -12.84
C PRO A 265 14.70 -10.81 -12.43
N ARG A 266 14.92 -9.85 -13.34
CA ARG A 266 14.71 -8.42 -13.09
C ARG A 266 13.23 -8.05 -13.13
N LEU A 267 12.45 -8.69 -14.00
CA LEU A 267 10.99 -8.55 -14.01
C LEU A 267 10.39 -9.22 -12.76
N ALA A 268 10.83 -10.43 -12.40
CA ALA A 268 10.42 -11.06 -11.14
C ALA A 268 10.79 -10.21 -9.92
N TRP A 269 11.90 -9.46 -9.96
CA TRP A 269 12.21 -8.46 -8.94
C TRP A 269 11.24 -7.27 -8.96
N ASN A 270 10.90 -6.77 -10.16
CA ASN A 270 9.96 -5.66 -10.33
C ASN A 270 8.58 -5.97 -9.74
N GLU A 271 8.14 -7.23 -9.79
CA GLU A 271 6.81 -7.68 -9.33
C GLU A 271 6.84 -8.24 -7.88
N GLY A 272 7.90 -8.97 -7.55
CA GLY A 272 8.02 -9.62 -6.24
C GLY A 272 8.38 -8.66 -5.10
N TRP A 273 9.13 -7.58 -5.38
CA TRP A 273 9.41 -6.57 -4.34
C TRP A 273 8.15 -5.81 -3.89
N PRO A 274 7.26 -5.35 -4.79
CA PRO A 274 5.97 -4.79 -4.40
C PRO A 274 5.09 -5.72 -3.58
N SER A 275 5.01 -7.01 -3.94
CA SER A 275 4.29 -8.03 -3.15
C SER A 275 4.88 -8.20 -1.74
N PHE A 276 6.21 -8.15 -1.61
CA PHE A 276 6.88 -8.08 -0.31
C PHE A 276 6.54 -6.79 0.44
N PHE A 277 6.60 -5.63 -0.21
CA PHE A 277 6.31 -4.32 0.38
C PHE A 277 4.88 -4.28 0.94
N ALA A 278 3.89 -4.76 0.18
CA ALA A 278 2.51 -4.88 0.63
C ALA A 278 2.35 -5.71 1.91
N SER A 279 3.13 -6.78 2.04
CA SER A 279 3.16 -7.60 3.25
C SER A 279 3.90 -6.91 4.40
N ALA A 280 4.99 -6.19 4.12
CA ALA A 280 5.77 -5.46 5.11
C ALA A 280 5.00 -4.29 5.74
N VAL A 281 4.23 -3.54 4.95
CA VAL A 281 3.35 -2.45 5.41
C VAL A 281 2.28 -2.99 6.35
N ARG A 282 1.59 -4.08 5.95
CA ARG A 282 0.51 -4.68 6.75
C ARG A 282 1.00 -5.51 7.93
N GLY A 283 2.28 -5.89 7.95
CA GLY A 283 2.82 -6.83 8.95
C GLY A 283 2.23 -8.24 8.84
N ASP A 284 1.67 -8.62 7.69
CA ASP A 284 1.03 -9.91 7.44
C ASP A 284 1.66 -10.57 6.20
N PRO A 285 2.16 -11.82 6.28
CA PRO A 285 2.70 -12.54 5.12
C PRO A 285 1.65 -12.89 4.06
N PHE A 286 0.36 -12.76 4.35
CA PHE A 286 -0.71 -13.18 3.45
C PHE A 286 -0.94 -12.17 2.33
N TYR A 287 -0.44 -12.49 1.13
CA TYR A 287 -0.80 -11.79 -0.09
C TYR A 287 -2.04 -12.46 -0.71
N GLY A 288 -3.06 -11.67 -1.01
CA GLY A 288 -4.24 -12.17 -1.69
C GLY A 288 -4.97 -11.09 -2.46
N ASP A 289 -5.91 -11.53 -3.27
CA ASP A 289 -6.72 -10.71 -4.18
C ASP A 289 -8.13 -11.32 -4.17
N THR A 290 -9.16 -10.48 -4.09
CA THR A 290 -10.55 -10.92 -4.05
C THR A 290 -11.32 -10.64 -5.34
N VAL A 291 -12.07 -11.64 -5.78
CA VAL A 291 -13.07 -11.48 -6.85
C VAL A 291 -14.44 -11.77 -6.23
N GLY A 292 -15.34 -10.80 -6.30
CA GLY A 292 -16.68 -10.86 -5.73
C GLY A 292 -16.66 -10.85 -4.20
N GLY A 293 -15.57 -10.39 -3.60
CA GLY A 293 -15.29 -10.48 -2.17
C GLY A 293 -14.83 -11.85 -1.69
N GLU A 294 -14.67 -12.83 -2.59
CA GLU A 294 -14.06 -14.12 -2.29
C GLU A 294 -12.59 -14.14 -2.71
N ILE A 295 -11.75 -14.87 -1.97
CA ILE A 295 -10.33 -15.00 -2.29
C ILE A 295 -10.15 -15.72 -3.64
N SER A 296 -9.53 -15.03 -4.60
CA SER A 296 -9.17 -15.52 -5.92
C SER A 296 -7.69 -15.91 -6.01
N LEU A 297 -6.83 -15.15 -5.33
CA LEU A 297 -5.41 -15.48 -5.11
C LEU A 297 -5.12 -15.53 -3.61
N ALA A 298 -4.37 -16.54 -3.17
CA ALA A 298 -3.95 -16.70 -1.78
C ALA A 298 -2.53 -17.25 -1.69
N LEU A 299 -1.63 -16.45 -1.13
CA LEU A 299 -0.24 -16.81 -0.92
C LEU A 299 0.20 -16.39 0.47
N ASP A 300 0.74 -17.33 1.22
CA ASP A 300 1.44 -17.03 2.47
C ASP A 300 2.94 -16.95 2.19
N LEU A 301 3.49 -15.73 2.11
CA LEU A 301 4.91 -15.51 1.85
C LEU A 301 5.82 -16.14 2.92
N GLY A 302 5.30 -16.42 4.11
CA GLY A 302 6.02 -17.12 5.17
C GLY A 302 6.02 -18.65 5.02
N ALA A 303 5.14 -19.20 4.18
CA ALA A 303 4.87 -20.63 4.08
C ALA A 303 4.53 -21.10 2.64
N LEU A 304 5.18 -20.53 1.62
CA LEU A 304 4.95 -20.94 0.23
C LEU A 304 5.28 -22.43 0.00
N PRO A 305 4.44 -23.15 -0.78
CA PRO A 305 4.69 -24.56 -1.11
C PRO A 305 6.06 -24.79 -1.74
N ARG A 306 6.65 -25.96 -1.51
CA ARG A 306 7.91 -26.36 -2.16
C ARG A 306 7.65 -27.11 -3.47
N SER A 307 6.99 -26.47 -4.42
CA SER A 307 6.66 -27.06 -5.73
C SER A 307 6.32 -26.00 -6.78
N GLY A 308 6.42 -26.37 -8.06
CA GLY A 308 6.00 -25.50 -9.17
C GLY A 308 6.82 -24.21 -9.22
N ASP A 309 6.15 -23.09 -9.48
CA ASP A 309 6.77 -21.77 -9.63
C ASP A 309 7.42 -21.24 -8.33
N PHE A 310 7.20 -21.90 -7.19
CA PHE A 310 7.79 -21.52 -5.90
C PHE A 310 9.18 -22.11 -5.65
N VAL A 311 9.75 -22.85 -6.61
CA VAL A 311 11.05 -23.52 -6.47
C VAL A 311 11.90 -23.30 -7.72
N ALA A 312 13.09 -22.73 -7.53
CA ALA A 312 14.09 -22.54 -8.57
C ALA A 312 14.79 -23.86 -8.96
N ASN A 313 15.62 -23.82 -9.99
CA ASN A 313 16.45 -24.95 -10.40
C ASN A 313 17.87 -24.80 -9.86
N ALA A 314 18.25 -25.70 -8.93
CA ALA A 314 19.58 -25.70 -8.31
C ALA A 314 20.73 -26.00 -9.30
N GLY A 315 20.44 -26.59 -10.46
CA GLY A 315 21.42 -26.84 -11.53
C GLY A 315 21.50 -25.74 -12.59
N ALA A 316 20.65 -24.72 -12.51
CA ALA A 316 20.65 -23.57 -13.43
C ALA A 316 21.59 -22.46 -12.91
N PRO A 317 21.98 -21.47 -13.73
CA PRO A 317 22.72 -20.30 -13.25
C PRO A 317 21.86 -19.44 -12.31
N MET A 318 22.48 -18.54 -11.53
CA MET A 318 21.75 -17.58 -10.70
C MET A 318 20.92 -16.57 -11.52
N SER A 319 21.26 -16.37 -12.80
CA SER A 319 20.50 -15.55 -13.75
C SER A 319 19.31 -16.28 -14.38
N GLN A 320 18.89 -17.42 -13.82
CA GLN A 320 17.76 -18.18 -14.33
C GLN A 320 16.46 -17.38 -14.25
N PRO A 321 15.47 -17.72 -15.10
CA PRO A 321 14.12 -17.24 -14.88
C PRO A 321 13.61 -17.63 -13.50
N LEU A 322 12.86 -16.73 -12.85
CA LEU A 322 12.31 -16.93 -11.51
C LEU A 322 10.86 -16.45 -11.45
N SER A 323 10.12 -17.01 -10.51
CA SER A 323 8.85 -16.46 -10.05
C SER A 323 9.06 -15.25 -9.13
N GLU A 324 8.22 -14.24 -9.27
CA GLU A 324 8.08 -13.13 -8.32
C GLU A 324 7.85 -13.62 -6.87
N TRP A 325 7.21 -14.78 -6.69
CA TRP A 325 6.87 -15.30 -5.37
C TRP A 325 8.11 -15.82 -4.63
N ILE A 326 9.12 -16.30 -5.37
CA ILE A 326 10.44 -16.62 -4.81
C ILE A 326 11.09 -15.33 -4.29
N ILE A 327 10.97 -14.22 -5.02
CA ILE A 327 11.49 -12.92 -4.59
C ILE A 327 10.75 -12.45 -3.33
N ALA A 328 9.43 -12.31 -3.41
CA ALA A 328 8.58 -11.79 -2.34
C ALA A 328 8.77 -12.57 -1.03
N SER A 329 8.76 -13.91 -1.12
CA SER A 329 8.96 -14.76 0.06
C SER A 329 10.38 -14.74 0.60
N SER A 330 11.40 -14.65 -0.26
CA SER A 330 12.80 -14.53 0.20
C SER A 330 13.03 -13.23 0.98
N LEU A 331 12.50 -12.12 0.46
CA LEU A 331 12.53 -10.82 1.13
C LEU A 331 11.74 -10.84 2.44
N TRP A 332 10.55 -11.44 2.44
CA TRP A 332 9.75 -11.61 3.66
C TRP A 332 10.49 -12.41 4.73
N ARG A 333 11.09 -13.56 4.37
CA ARG A 333 11.83 -14.42 5.30
C ARG A 333 13.04 -13.73 5.92
N LEU A 334 13.72 -12.86 5.17
CA LEU A 334 14.76 -11.99 5.70
C LEU A 334 14.17 -10.92 6.61
N TYR A 335 13.10 -10.24 6.19
CA TYR A 335 12.45 -9.19 6.97
C TYR A 335 11.94 -9.65 8.34
N VAL A 336 11.58 -10.92 8.49
CA VAL A 336 11.15 -11.51 9.79
C VAL A 336 12.20 -12.41 10.44
N ALA A 337 13.47 -12.36 10.02
CA ALA A 337 14.52 -13.24 10.56
C ALA A 337 14.90 -12.95 12.02
N SER A 338 14.52 -11.78 12.56
CA SER A 338 14.77 -11.37 13.94
C SER A 338 13.51 -10.76 14.57
N ALA A 339 13.41 -10.83 15.90
CA ALA A 339 12.36 -10.16 16.67
C ALA A 339 12.57 -8.63 16.75
N ASP A 340 13.76 -8.14 16.42
CA ASP A 340 14.05 -6.70 16.30
C ASP A 340 13.55 -6.19 14.94
N VAL A 341 12.26 -5.80 14.91
CA VAL A 341 11.56 -5.37 13.69
C VAL A 341 12.20 -4.13 13.07
N ASP A 342 12.61 -3.16 13.90
CA ASP A 342 13.23 -1.93 13.40
C ASP A 342 14.61 -2.22 12.77
N GLN A 343 15.39 -3.11 13.38
CA GLN A 343 16.64 -3.58 12.77
C GLN A 343 16.39 -4.30 11.44
N GLN A 344 15.41 -5.20 11.36
CA GLN A 344 15.14 -5.91 10.10
C GLN A 344 14.59 -4.98 9.02
N ARG A 345 13.75 -3.99 9.38
CA ARG A 345 13.34 -2.93 8.45
C ARG A 345 14.54 -2.15 7.93
N ALA A 346 15.41 -1.68 8.82
CA ALA A 346 16.61 -0.94 8.44
C ALA A 346 17.57 -1.77 7.57
N ARG A 347 17.66 -3.08 7.81
CA ARG A 347 18.42 -4.00 6.94
C ARG A 347 17.77 -4.12 5.58
N SER A 348 16.54 -4.63 5.50
CA SER A 348 15.86 -4.93 4.24
C SER A 348 15.73 -3.72 3.32
N PHE A 349 15.32 -2.57 3.85
CA PHE A 349 15.16 -1.36 3.04
C PHE A 349 16.47 -0.62 2.82
N GLY A 350 17.41 -0.70 3.77
CA GLY A 350 18.72 -0.07 3.64
C GLY A 350 19.60 -0.68 2.55
N VAL A 351 19.39 -1.92 2.13
CA VAL A 351 20.06 -2.50 0.93
C VAL A 351 19.66 -1.74 -0.34
N LEU A 352 18.37 -1.40 -0.44
CA LEU A 352 17.81 -0.77 -1.63
C LEU A 352 18.50 0.57 -1.93
N THR A 353 18.70 1.39 -0.89
CA THR A 353 19.27 2.74 -1.05
C THR A 353 20.80 2.79 -1.00
N ARG A 354 21.45 1.85 -0.29
CA ARG A 354 22.91 1.85 -0.08
C ARG A 354 23.69 0.88 -0.97
N TRP A 355 23.00 0.00 -1.68
CA TRP A 355 23.64 -0.96 -2.57
C TRP A 355 23.04 -0.88 -3.97
N LEU A 356 21.74 -1.20 -4.11
CA LEU A 356 21.09 -1.24 -5.41
C LEU A 356 21.07 0.14 -6.08
N ALA A 357 20.70 1.19 -5.34
CA ALA A 357 20.62 2.54 -5.86
C ALA A 357 21.96 3.19 -6.22
N GLU A 358 23.06 2.67 -5.69
CA GLU A 358 24.42 3.16 -5.99
C GLU A 358 25.07 2.38 -7.15
N GLY A 359 24.40 1.32 -7.61
CA GLY A 359 24.89 0.38 -8.60
C GLY A 359 25.76 -0.71 -7.96
N ALA A 360 25.43 -1.97 -8.26
CA ALA A 360 26.19 -3.14 -7.87
C ALA A 360 26.94 -3.74 -9.06
N SER A 361 27.89 -4.64 -8.78
CA SER A 361 28.44 -5.52 -9.80
C SER A 361 27.46 -6.66 -10.03
N ASP A 362 26.82 -6.68 -11.19
CA ASP A 362 25.90 -7.75 -11.54
C ASP A 362 26.65 -9.09 -11.66
N ARG A 363 26.32 -10.05 -10.79
CA ARG A 363 26.82 -11.44 -10.89
C ARG A 363 25.85 -12.36 -11.63
N ALA A 364 24.61 -11.90 -11.80
CA ALA A 364 23.53 -12.62 -12.47
C ALA A 364 23.05 -11.83 -13.70
N ALA A 365 21.87 -11.22 -13.64
CA ALA A 365 21.35 -10.39 -14.73
C ALA A 365 21.84 -8.94 -14.60
N ASP A 366 21.98 -8.21 -15.72
CA ASP A 366 22.36 -6.78 -15.70
C ASP A 366 21.19 -5.90 -15.21
N GLY A 367 21.32 -5.39 -13.99
CA GLY A 367 20.37 -4.53 -13.30
C GLY A 367 19.76 -5.19 -12.05
N PRO A 368 19.19 -4.39 -11.13
CA PRO A 368 18.73 -4.84 -9.81
C PRO A 368 17.86 -6.09 -9.85
N GLU A 369 18.32 -7.16 -9.19
CA GLU A 369 17.55 -8.37 -8.96
C GLU A 369 17.91 -9.07 -7.63
N LEU A 370 17.45 -10.32 -7.43
CA LEU A 370 17.60 -11.06 -6.18
C LEU A 370 19.06 -11.22 -5.73
N VAL A 371 19.98 -11.57 -6.64
CA VAL A 371 21.39 -11.75 -6.30
C VAL A 371 22.00 -10.44 -5.86
N ASP A 372 21.73 -9.33 -6.55
CA ASP A 372 22.19 -8.01 -6.12
C ASP A 372 21.68 -7.63 -4.73
N PHE A 373 20.41 -7.94 -4.42
CA PHE A 373 19.84 -7.72 -3.09
C PHE A 373 20.56 -8.57 -2.03
N LEU A 374 20.73 -9.87 -2.27
CA LEU A 374 21.40 -10.79 -1.32
C LEU A 374 22.87 -10.42 -1.11
N ASP A 375 23.56 -9.99 -2.17
CA ASP A 375 24.92 -9.49 -2.12
C ASP A 375 24.99 -8.23 -1.25
N GLY A 376 24.12 -7.26 -1.52
CA GLY A 376 24.03 -6.04 -0.74
C GLY A 376 23.67 -6.31 0.71
N TYR A 377 22.76 -7.25 0.99
CA TYR A 377 22.37 -7.64 2.34
C TYR A 377 23.58 -8.17 3.13
N LEU A 378 24.24 -9.20 2.60
CA LEU A 378 25.41 -9.79 3.25
C LEU A 378 26.57 -8.79 3.38
N CYS A 379 26.83 -7.97 2.37
CA CYS A 379 27.96 -7.03 2.37
C CYS A 379 27.72 -5.81 3.27
N THR A 380 26.50 -5.26 3.30
CA THR A 380 26.19 -4.06 4.10
C THR A 380 25.87 -4.38 5.56
N HIS A 381 25.57 -5.64 5.89
CA HIS A 381 25.21 -6.08 7.24
C HIS A 381 26.17 -7.11 7.84
N ALA A 382 27.44 -7.14 7.40
CA ALA A 382 28.48 -8.01 7.95
C ALA A 382 28.09 -9.51 8.00
N GLY A 383 27.36 -9.97 6.99
CA GLY A 383 26.91 -11.36 6.87
C GLY A 383 25.72 -11.73 7.76
N ALA A 384 24.97 -10.74 8.27
CA ALA A 384 23.73 -11.00 9.01
C ALA A 384 22.77 -11.90 8.22
N ASP A 385 22.03 -12.74 8.95
CA ASP A 385 21.00 -13.64 8.42
C ASP A 385 21.47 -14.61 7.31
N ARG A 386 22.79 -14.82 7.15
CA ARG A 386 23.37 -15.79 6.21
C ARG A 386 22.75 -17.18 6.35
N ALA A 387 22.49 -17.62 7.58
CA ALA A 387 21.84 -18.92 7.83
C ALA A 387 20.38 -18.97 7.32
N VAL A 388 19.66 -17.85 7.34
CA VAL A 388 18.31 -17.75 6.76
C VAL A 388 18.39 -17.79 5.23
N ILE A 389 19.35 -17.11 4.61
CA ILE A 389 19.59 -17.20 3.15
C ILE A 389 19.92 -18.65 2.76
N GLU A 390 20.83 -19.29 3.49
CA GLU A 390 21.23 -20.68 3.23
C GLU A 390 20.07 -21.67 3.41
N SER A 391 19.33 -21.56 4.52
CA SER A 391 18.24 -22.50 4.81
C SER A 391 16.99 -22.28 3.95
N TYR A 392 16.64 -21.03 3.63
CA TYR A 392 15.42 -20.73 2.89
C TYR A 392 15.69 -20.54 1.40
N VAL A 393 16.50 -19.55 1.03
CA VAL A 393 16.74 -19.22 -0.38
C VAL A 393 17.45 -20.37 -1.09
N VAL A 394 18.54 -20.88 -0.52
CA VAL A 394 19.32 -21.95 -1.14
C VAL A 394 18.65 -23.31 -0.95
N ALA A 395 18.46 -23.73 0.30
CA ALA A 395 18.01 -25.09 0.58
C ALA A 395 16.51 -25.26 0.34
N ASP A 396 15.66 -24.29 0.67
CA ASP A 396 14.21 -24.44 0.56
C ASP A 396 13.64 -24.11 -0.82
N ARG A 397 14.04 -22.96 -1.38
CA ARG A 397 13.64 -22.52 -2.73
C ARG A 397 14.53 -23.09 -3.83
N SER A 398 15.57 -23.85 -3.50
CA SER A 398 16.52 -24.46 -4.45
C SER A 398 17.23 -23.43 -5.35
N PHE A 399 17.35 -22.17 -4.90
CA PHE A 399 18.02 -21.13 -5.66
C PHE A 399 19.56 -21.26 -5.49
N PRO A 400 20.35 -21.30 -6.57
CA PRO A 400 21.78 -21.62 -6.53
C PRO A 400 22.65 -20.43 -6.10
N TYR A 401 22.24 -19.70 -5.05
CA TYR A 401 23.03 -18.60 -4.48
C TYR A 401 24.25 -19.16 -3.73
N ASP A 402 25.43 -18.63 -4.05
CA ASP A 402 26.71 -19.17 -3.57
C ASP A 402 27.17 -18.65 -2.20
N LEU A 403 26.43 -17.69 -1.62
CA LEU A 403 26.75 -17.03 -0.35
C LEU A 403 28.16 -16.38 -0.34
N ALA A 404 28.70 -16.06 -1.52
CA ALA A 404 30.04 -15.51 -1.69
C ALA A 404 30.02 -14.17 -2.44
N PRO A 405 29.33 -13.15 -1.90
CA PRO A 405 29.21 -11.86 -2.56
C PRO A 405 30.57 -11.13 -2.61
N PRO A 406 30.88 -10.44 -3.72
CA PRO A 406 32.06 -9.60 -3.83
C PRO A 406 31.79 -8.27 -3.13
N CYS A 407 32.15 -8.16 -1.85
CA CYS A 407 31.91 -6.94 -1.06
C CYS A 407 32.85 -5.76 -1.40
N GLU A 408 33.61 -5.84 -2.50
CA GLU A 408 34.39 -4.74 -3.04
C GLU A 408 33.51 -3.95 -4.04
N LYS A 409 33.10 -2.74 -3.67
CA LYS A 409 32.12 -1.94 -4.43
C LYS A 409 32.71 -1.32 -5.71
N PRO A 410 32.14 -1.55 -6.91
CA PRO A 410 32.37 -0.71 -8.07
C PRO A 410 31.21 0.27 -8.25
N GLY A 411 31.41 1.54 -7.88
CA GLY A 411 30.41 2.59 -8.10
C GLY A 411 30.12 2.79 -9.59
N ARG A 412 28.86 2.61 -10.01
CA ARG A 412 28.39 3.08 -11.32
C ARG A 412 27.92 4.56 -11.19
N PRO A 413 28.09 5.40 -12.23
CA PRO A 413 27.50 6.74 -12.24
C PRO A 413 25.97 6.66 -12.35
N ARG A 414 25.26 7.52 -11.61
CA ARG A 414 23.80 7.66 -11.63
C ARG A 414 23.28 7.92 -13.05
N ALA A 415 22.25 7.17 -13.45
CA ALA A 415 21.40 7.57 -14.57
C ALA A 415 20.45 8.69 -14.10
N VAL A 416 20.45 9.82 -14.82
CA VAL A 416 19.54 10.94 -14.59
C VAL A 416 18.20 10.60 -15.21
N VAL A 417 17.14 10.55 -14.41
CA VAL A 417 15.75 10.49 -14.90
C VAL A 417 15.39 11.89 -15.39
N MET A 418 15.11 12.02 -16.70
CA MET A 418 14.52 13.24 -17.25
C MET A 418 13.04 13.26 -16.88
N ARG A 419 12.63 14.27 -16.11
CA ARG A 419 11.21 14.64 -15.96
C ARG A 419 10.79 15.42 -17.20
N ASP A 420 9.82 14.91 -17.94
CA ASP A 420 9.10 15.70 -18.94
C ASP A 420 7.98 16.52 -18.28
N PRO A 421 7.61 17.68 -18.85
CA PRO A 421 6.68 18.61 -18.24
C PRO A 421 5.21 18.21 -18.46
N ALA A 422 4.38 18.54 -17.47
CA ALA A 422 2.94 18.28 -17.41
C ALA A 422 2.13 18.90 -18.58
N PRO A 423 1.01 18.28 -18.99
CA PRO A 423 0.05 18.90 -19.91
C PRO A 423 -0.91 19.89 -19.22
N VAL A 424 -1.45 20.80 -20.04
CA VAL A 424 -2.24 22.01 -19.71
C VAL A 424 -3.54 22.02 -20.52
N TRP A 425 -4.70 22.06 -19.82
CA TRP A 425 -6.06 22.62 -20.12
C TRP A 425 -6.92 22.09 -21.32
N LEU A 426 -8.28 22.18 -21.43
CA LEU A 426 -9.36 23.16 -21.03
C LEU A 426 -10.78 22.45 -20.89
N PRO A 427 -11.97 23.13 -20.97
CA PRO A 427 -12.85 23.46 -19.84
C PRO A 427 -14.25 22.79 -19.87
N GLY A 428 -14.78 22.51 -18.68
CA GLY A 428 -16.19 22.29 -18.43
C GLY A 428 -16.52 22.87 -17.06
N HIS A 429 -17.77 23.25 -16.80
CA HIS A 429 -18.16 23.71 -15.47
C HIS A 429 -18.03 22.56 -14.48
N ARG A 430 -16.90 22.51 -13.77
CA ARG A 430 -16.58 21.57 -12.71
C ARG A 430 -16.48 22.34 -11.40
N ILE A 431 -16.89 21.72 -10.30
CA ILE A 431 -16.67 22.27 -8.96
C ILE A 431 -15.16 22.19 -8.73
N VAL A 432 -14.55 23.31 -8.35
CA VAL A 432 -13.12 23.37 -8.06
C VAL A 432 -12.88 23.69 -6.59
N ASP A 433 -11.86 23.10 -6.00
CA ASP A 433 -11.35 23.58 -4.72
C ASP A 433 -10.71 24.97 -4.90
N VAL A 434 -10.38 25.63 -3.79
CA VAL A 434 -9.75 26.97 -3.83
C VAL A 434 -8.35 26.99 -4.45
N ARG A 435 -7.73 25.82 -4.69
CA ARG A 435 -6.46 25.67 -5.40
C ARG A 435 -6.68 25.42 -6.89
N GLY A 436 -7.93 25.44 -7.37
CA GLY A 436 -8.29 25.20 -8.76
C GLY A 436 -8.32 23.72 -9.15
N ARG A 437 -8.22 22.79 -8.18
CA ARG A 437 -8.35 21.36 -8.45
C ARG A 437 -9.80 21.01 -8.70
N VAL A 438 -10.04 20.22 -9.73
CA VAL A 438 -11.37 19.72 -10.05
C VAL A 438 -11.80 18.69 -9.02
N LEU A 439 -13.01 18.82 -8.51
CA LEU A 439 -13.62 17.89 -7.56
C LEU A 439 -14.80 17.13 -8.16
N ARG A 440 -14.90 15.85 -7.80
CA ARG A 440 -16.11 15.05 -7.90
C ARG A 440 -16.80 15.08 -6.54
N GLU A 441 -17.71 16.03 -6.37
CA GLU A 441 -18.40 16.23 -5.11
C GLU A 441 -19.63 15.32 -4.97
N ILE A 442 -19.70 14.60 -3.86
CA ILE A 442 -20.81 13.74 -3.44
C ILE A 442 -21.45 14.39 -2.22
N VAL A 443 -22.76 14.63 -2.26
CA VAL A 443 -23.49 15.25 -1.15
C VAL A 443 -24.07 14.15 -0.26
N ILE A 444 -23.54 14.05 0.95
CA ILE A 444 -24.00 13.17 2.02
C ILE A 444 -25.15 13.89 2.76
N ARG A 445 -26.27 13.18 2.95
CA ARG A 445 -27.50 13.73 3.52
C ARG A 445 -27.72 13.35 4.97
#